data_AF-A0A961V5T6-F1
#
_entry.id   AF-A0A961V5T6-F1
#
_cell.length_a   1.000
_cell.length_b   1.000
_cell.length_c   1.000
_cell.angle_alpha   90.00
_cell.angle_beta   90.00
_cell.angle_gamma   90.00
#
_symmetry.space_group_name_H-M   'P 1'
#
loop_
_entity.id
_entity.type
_entity.pdbx_description
1 polymer ?
#
loop_
_entity_poly.entity_id
_entity_poly.type
_entity_poly.pdbx_seq_one_letter_code
_entity_poly.pdbx_strand_id
1 'polypeptide(L)'
;MAAAAVLISCLAVQGGASAQDVDTAMDSGTFDKATAERAFPAGRPYSPWAGRNFPTRPLFGDTHLHTSFSMDAGAFGARLGPRDAYRFAKGEEVMASSGQPVKLSRPLDFLVVADHSDNMGFFPDLLAGKPEILADPTGRRWYDMVQSGDGATAALEIISAFSQDKFPPALLYTPDSRAYKSAWDETIDAAEEANEPGRFTAFIGYEWTSNTGGNNLHRNVIFRDNADKADQVVPYTVYPPGSDNPRDLWKWMDAYEAKTGGNVLAIAHNGNLSNGRMFPMIEPGTDKPLDREYAETRAKWERLYEATQIKGDGETHPFLSPNDEFADFETWDKGNLDLSVKKTPEMLQYEYAREALKNGLKLEAGLGVNPYKFGMIGSTDAHTGLAAVAEDNYFGKTSAMEPNPERLTKPFVESKNGTIFEWETSGSGYAAVWAKENTRQAIFDAMERRETYATTGPRMVVWLFGGFDFTADDANTRTPAITGYTKGVPMGGDLRDAPDGKAPSFLVAALKDPIGANLDRYQIVK
;
A
#
# COMPACT_ATOMS: atom_id res chain seq x y z
N MET A 1 -67.12 -20.56 44.72
CA MET A 1 -68.17 -21.44 44.18
C MET A 1 -67.50 -22.65 43.56
N ALA A 2 -68.16 -23.82 43.64
CA ALA A 2 -68.10 -25.03 42.79
C ALA A 2 -66.75 -25.43 42.15
N ALA A 3 -66.15 -26.61 42.43
CA ALA A 3 -66.65 -27.99 42.23
C ALA A 3 -66.71 -28.40 40.73
N ALA A 4 -66.44 -29.66 40.34
CA ALA A 4 -66.48 -30.90 41.14
C ALA A 4 -65.52 -32.02 40.67
N ALA A 5 -65.44 -33.07 41.52
CA ALA A 5 -65.31 -34.51 41.26
C ALA A 5 -64.36 -35.01 40.12
N VAL A 6 -63.33 -35.82 40.38
CA VAL A 6 -63.30 -37.19 40.99
C VAL A 6 -63.88 -38.28 40.08
N LEU A 7 -63.02 -39.25 39.73
CA LEU A 7 -63.41 -40.63 39.48
C LEU A 7 -62.31 -41.57 40.01
N ILE A 8 -62.70 -42.70 40.59
CA ILE A 8 -61.85 -43.62 41.35
C ILE A 8 -61.84 -44.98 40.66
N SER A 9 -60.67 -45.62 40.58
CA SER A 9 -60.55 -47.06 40.33
C SER A 9 -59.45 -47.66 41.22
N CYS A 10 -59.85 -48.19 42.37
CA CYS A 10 -58.94 -48.97 43.22
C CYS A 10 -58.71 -50.36 42.63
N LEU A 11 -57.47 -50.84 42.67
CA LEU A 11 -57.15 -52.26 42.53
C LEU A 11 -56.05 -52.59 43.53
N ALA A 12 -56.41 -53.36 44.56
CA ALA A 12 -55.52 -53.70 45.66
C ALA A 12 -54.93 -55.09 45.46
N VAL A 13 -53.60 -55.20 45.56
CA VAL A 13 -52.90 -56.46 45.80
C VAL A 13 -51.93 -56.24 46.96
N GLN A 14 -52.13 -56.96 48.06
CA GLN A 14 -51.16 -57.03 49.14
C GLN A 14 -50.11 -58.08 48.80
N GLY A 15 -48.83 -57.69 48.85
CA GLY A 15 -47.70 -58.60 48.68
C GLY A 15 -46.45 -57.94 49.26
N GLY A 16 -46.04 -58.37 50.46
CA GLY A 16 -44.92 -57.75 51.17
C GLY A 16 -43.57 -58.26 50.66
N ALA A 17 -42.66 -57.33 50.37
CA ALA A 17 -41.23 -57.59 50.21
C ALA A 17 -40.44 -56.46 50.89
N SER A 18 -39.18 -56.74 51.24
CA SER A 18 -38.31 -55.85 52.02
C SER A 18 -37.99 -54.53 51.31
N ALA A 19 -37.70 -53.50 52.10
CA ALA A 19 -37.21 -52.21 51.59
C ALA A 19 -35.91 -52.37 50.77
N GLN A 20 -35.84 -51.60 49.69
CA GLN A 20 -34.59 -51.10 49.13
C GLN A 20 -34.80 -49.60 48.91
N ASP A 21 -34.02 -48.77 49.60
CA ASP A 21 -33.93 -47.35 49.26
C ASP A 21 -33.28 -47.23 47.88
N VAL A 22 -34.01 -46.65 46.93
CA VAL A 22 -33.46 -46.31 45.62
C VAL A 22 -32.66 -45.02 45.80
N ASP A 23 -31.43 -45.18 46.27
CA ASP A 23 -30.46 -44.10 46.36
C ASP A 23 -30.12 -43.61 44.94
N THR A 24 -30.81 -42.56 44.49
CA THR A 24 -30.56 -41.91 43.20
C THR A 24 -29.31 -41.04 43.29
N ALA A 25 -28.17 -41.70 43.42
CA ALA A 25 -26.85 -41.13 43.35
C ALA A 25 -26.58 -40.59 41.93
N MET A 26 -27.18 -39.44 41.61
CA MET A 26 -26.70 -38.57 40.55
C MET A 26 -25.35 -38.02 40.99
N ASP A 27 -24.27 -38.72 40.62
CA ASP A 27 -22.90 -38.23 40.75
C ASP A 27 -22.68 -37.07 39.78
N SER A 28 -23.21 -35.89 40.16
CA SER A 28 -22.77 -34.61 39.63
C SER A 28 -21.40 -34.30 40.23
N GLY A 29 -20.40 -35.09 39.80
CA GLY A 29 -19.09 -35.19 40.41
C GLY A 29 -18.48 -33.81 40.67
N THR A 30 -17.94 -33.64 41.89
CA THR A 30 -17.46 -32.35 42.36
C THR A 30 -16.49 -31.74 41.34
N PHE A 31 -16.85 -30.57 40.79
CA PHE A 31 -16.01 -29.81 39.87
C PHE A 31 -14.85 -29.17 40.64
N ASP A 32 -13.92 -30.02 41.06
CA ASP A 32 -12.75 -29.67 41.83
C ASP A 32 -11.66 -29.09 40.94
N LYS A 33 -10.59 -28.59 41.58
CA LYS A 33 -9.47 -27.99 40.85
C LYS A 33 -8.83 -28.97 39.86
N ALA A 34 -8.71 -30.26 40.21
CA ALA A 34 -8.14 -31.27 39.31
C ALA A 34 -9.06 -31.58 38.10
N THR A 35 -10.38 -31.43 38.23
CA THR A 35 -11.34 -31.56 37.13
C THR A 35 -11.36 -30.31 36.26
N ALA A 36 -11.27 -29.12 36.87
CA ALA A 36 -11.08 -27.87 36.14
C ALA A 36 -9.78 -27.87 35.33
N GLU A 37 -8.64 -28.30 35.91
CA GLU A 37 -7.35 -28.40 35.23
C GLU A 37 -7.29 -29.52 34.16
N ARG A 38 -8.21 -30.49 34.18
CA ARG A 38 -8.37 -31.51 33.12
C ARG A 38 -9.32 -31.06 32.00
N ALA A 39 -10.36 -30.30 32.31
CA ALA A 39 -11.30 -29.74 31.34
C ALA A 39 -10.74 -28.49 30.64
N PHE A 40 -9.97 -27.69 31.37
CA PHE A 40 -9.32 -26.45 30.93
C PHE A 40 -7.82 -26.51 31.27
N PRO A 41 -7.03 -27.40 30.63
CA PRO A 41 -5.61 -27.49 30.87
C PRO A 41 -4.91 -26.16 30.58
N ALA A 42 -4.02 -25.72 31.47
CA ALA A 42 -3.28 -24.46 31.38
C ALA A 42 -2.16 -24.46 30.31
N GLY A 43 -2.38 -25.18 29.20
CA GLY A 43 -1.48 -25.30 28.07
C GLY A 43 -2.20 -25.01 26.76
N ARG A 44 -1.46 -25.12 25.65
CA ARG A 44 -2.02 -24.91 24.31
C ARG A 44 -3.10 -25.95 23.99
N PRO A 45 -4.24 -25.57 23.36
CA PRO A 45 -5.26 -26.54 22.96
C PRO A 45 -4.71 -27.61 22.01
N TYR A 46 -5.31 -28.81 22.04
CA TYR A 46 -4.88 -29.97 21.24
C TYR A 46 -4.75 -29.67 19.74
N SER A 47 -5.64 -28.84 19.18
CA SER A 47 -5.48 -28.30 17.83
C SER A 47 -4.51 -27.12 17.86
N PRO A 48 -3.30 -27.21 17.26
CA PRO A 48 -2.34 -26.09 17.21
C PRO A 48 -2.78 -24.98 16.24
N TRP A 49 -3.92 -25.14 15.59
CA TRP A 49 -4.56 -24.20 14.66
C TRP A 49 -5.67 -23.38 15.34
N ALA A 50 -6.30 -23.91 16.40
CA ALA A 50 -7.35 -23.23 17.14
C ALA A 50 -6.83 -21.99 17.87
N GLY A 51 -7.60 -20.90 17.84
CA GLY A 51 -7.24 -19.63 18.48
C GLY A 51 -6.05 -18.89 17.86
N ARG A 52 -5.60 -19.27 16.64
CA ARG A 52 -4.54 -18.55 15.95
C ARG A 52 -4.99 -17.13 15.60
N ASN A 53 -4.23 -16.15 16.08
CA ASN A 53 -4.53 -14.72 15.98
C ASN A 53 -3.43 -13.92 15.24
N PHE A 54 -2.49 -14.62 14.59
CA PHE A 54 -1.33 -14.07 13.88
C PHE A 54 -1.33 -14.55 12.41
N PRO A 55 -0.75 -13.76 11.47
CA PRO A 55 -0.77 -14.05 10.04
C PRO A 55 0.11 -15.24 9.68
N THR A 56 -0.24 -15.99 8.62
CA THR A 56 0.44 -17.26 8.25
C THR A 56 1.02 -17.32 6.85
N ARG A 57 0.69 -16.36 5.99
CA ARG A 57 1.35 -16.10 4.71
C ARG A 57 1.40 -14.58 4.51
N PRO A 58 2.39 -14.04 3.79
CA PRO A 58 2.28 -12.68 3.29
C PRO A 58 1.28 -12.67 2.13
N LEU A 59 0.62 -11.53 1.96
CA LEU A 59 -0.17 -11.20 0.78
C LEU A 59 0.67 -10.27 -0.09
N PHE A 60 0.71 -10.51 -1.40
CA PHE A 60 1.48 -9.70 -2.34
C PHE A 60 0.56 -8.90 -3.24
N GLY A 61 0.73 -7.58 -3.24
CA GLY A 61 -0.07 -6.67 -4.05
C GLY A 61 0.73 -5.47 -4.52
N ASP A 62 0.03 -4.54 -5.14
CA ASP A 62 0.54 -3.25 -5.57
C ASP A 62 -0.30 -2.14 -4.91
N THR A 63 0.34 -1.07 -4.45
CA THR A 63 -0.31 0.09 -3.82
C THR A 63 -0.22 1.38 -4.64
N HIS A 64 0.36 1.29 -5.84
CA HIS A 64 0.72 2.44 -6.65
C HIS A 64 0.55 2.05 -8.13
N LEU A 65 -0.65 2.24 -8.69
CA LEU A 65 -0.91 1.93 -10.09
C LEU A 65 -1.82 2.99 -10.71
N HIS A 66 -1.39 3.53 -11.85
CA HIS A 66 -2.13 4.55 -12.59
C HIS A 66 -2.73 3.95 -13.86
N THR A 67 -3.93 4.40 -14.18
CA THR A 67 -4.74 3.98 -15.31
C THR A 67 -4.91 5.16 -16.27
N SER A 68 -5.76 5.01 -17.29
CA SER A 68 -6.16 6.13 -18.15
C SER A 68 -6.84 7.29 -17.42
N PHE A 69 -7.24 7.12 -16.14
CA PHE A 69 -7.87 8.18 -15.33
C PHE A 69 -6.85 9.18 -14.78
N SER A 70 -5.60 8.77 -14.53
CA SER A 70 -4.49 9.66 -14.18
C SER A 70 -4.15 10.58 -15.35
N MET A 71 -3.96 11.88 -15.04
CA MET A 71 -3.79 12.94 -16.03
C MET A 71 -2.55 12.75 -16.91
N ASP A 72 -1.43 12.28 -16.35
CA ASP A 72 -0.19 12.04 -17.09
C ASP A 72 -0.18 10.69 -17.81
N ALA A 73 -0.65 9.61 -17.18
CA ALA A 73 -0.77 8.30 -17.80
C ALA A 73 -1.67 8.32 -19.05
N GLY A 74 -2.82 9.00 -18.98
CA GLY A 74 -3.70 9.22 -20.13
C GLY A 74 -3.00 9.97 -21.28
N ALA A 75 -2.16 10.95 -20.94
CA ALA A 75 -1.32 11.71 -21.87
C ALA A 75 -0.21 10.84 -22.48
N PHE A 76 0.49 10.03 -21.69
CA PHE A 76 1.47 9.04 -22.16
C PHE A 76 0.85 7.86 -22.92
N GLY A 77 -0.47 7.86 -23.15
CA GLY A 77 -1.14 6.94 -24.05
C GLY A 77 -1.87 5.79 -23.36
N ALA A 78 -2.00 5.77 -22.03
CA ALA A 78 -2.72 4.71 -21.31
C ALA A 78 -4.18 4.63 -21.74
N ARG A 79 -4.69 3.41 -21.97
CA ARG A 79 -6.08 3.14 -22.39
C ARG A 79 -6.87 2.22 -21.47
N LEU A 80 -6.20 1.52 -20.55
CA LEU A 80 -6.85 0.67 -19.55
C LEU A 80 -7.52 1.54 -18.49
N GLY A 81 -8.72 1.18 -18.05
CA GLY A 81 -9.39 1.83 -16.91
C GLY A 81 -9.17 1.09 -15.58
N PRO A 82 -9.68 1.62 -14.45
CA PRO A 82 -9.62 0.96 -13.14
C PRO A 82 -10.11 -0.50 -13.16
N ARG A 83 -11.22 -0.79 -13.87
CA ARG A 83 -11.73 -2.17 -14.01
C ARG A 83 -10.73 -3.11 -14.70
N ASP A 84 -10.02 -2.67 -15.75
CA ASP A 84 -9.04 -3.51 -16.44
C ASP A 84 -7.77 -3.75 -15.61
N ALA A 85 -7.35 -2.75 -14.84
CA ALA A 85 -6.25 -2.88 -13.89
C ALA A 85 -6.55 -3.95 -12.81
N TYR A 86 -7.75 -3.94 -12.23
CA TYR A 86 -8.18 -4.99 -11.30
C TYR A 86 -8.30 -6.37 -11.95
N ARG A 87 -8.83 -6.47 -13.18
CA ARG A 87 -8.90 -7.72 -13.93
C ARG A 87 -7.51 -8.32 -14.18
N PHE A 88 -6.56 -7.48 -14.61
CA PHE A 88 -5.16 -7.85 -14.81
C PHE A 88 -4.50 -8.33 -13.50
N ALA A 89 -4.70 -7.60 -12.40
CA ALA A 89 -4.22 -8.00 -11.07
C ALA A 89 -4.84 -9.32 -10.58
N LYS A 90 -6.11 -9.59 -10.90
CA LYS A 90 -6.77 -10.90 -10.69
C LYS A 90 -6.29 -12.01 -11.64
N GLY A 91 -5.31 -11.74 -12.51
CA GLY A 91 -4.69 -12.72 -13.39
C GLY A 91 -5.50 -13.04 -14.66
N GLU A 92 -6.44 -12.17 -15.02
CA GLU A 92 -7.06 -12.21 -16.34
C GLU A 92 -6.08 -11.77 -17.43
N GLU A 93 -6.40 -12.12 -18.67
CA GLU A 93 -5.75 -11.57 -19.85
C GLU A 93 -6.46 -10.27 -20.24
N VAL A 94 -5.70 -9.21 -20.48
CA VAL A 94 -6.19 -7.91 -20.94
C VAL A 94 -5.40 -7.46 -22.18
N MET A 95 -5.85 -6.38 -22.82
CA MET A 95 -5.13 -5.76 -23.93
C MET A 95 -4.36 -4.55 -23.41
N ALA A 96 -3.03 -4.53 -23.58
CA ALA A 96 -2.19 -3.39 -23.28
C ALA A 96 -2.48 -2.22 -24.25
N SER A 97 -2.10 -0.98 -23.90
CA SER A 97 -2.44 0.21 -24.71
C SER A 97 -1.79 0.19 -26.10
N SER A 98 -0.68 -0.54 -26.25
CA SER A 98 -0.01 -0.84 -27.53
C SER A 98 -0.74 -1.87 -28.41
N GLY A 99 -1.86 -2.45 -27.95
CA GLY A 99 -2.61 -3.48 -28.67
C GLY A 99 -2.01 -4.89 -28.55
N GLN A 100 -1.21 -5.13 -27.51
CA GLN A 100 -0.61 -6.44 -27.21
C GLN A 100 -1.37 -7.15 -26.07
N PRO A 101 -1.69 -8.46 -26.19
CA PRO A 101 -2.30 -9.20 -25.09
C PRO A 101 -1.28 -9.38 -23.95
N VAL A 102 -1.72 -9.15 -22.71
CA VAL A 102 -0.85 -9.17 -21.53
C VAL A 102 -1.53 -9.85 -20.35
N LYS A 103 -0.74 -10.57 -19.55
CA LYS A 103 -1.22 -11.37 -18.42
C LYS A 103 -0.14 -11.53 -17.34
N LEU A 104 -0.51 -11.52 -16.06
CA LEU A 104 0.41 -11.89 -14.98
C LEU A 104 0.67 -13.41 -14.96
N SER A 105 1.92 -13.80 -14.67
CA SER A 105 2.29 -15.21 -14.45
C SER A 105 1.57 -15.86 -13.26
N ARG A 106 1.06 -15.04 -12.33
CA ARG A 106 0.17 -15.40 -11.22
C ARG A 106 -0.53 -14.13 -10.67
N PRO A 107 -1.82 -14.22 -10.28
CA PRO A 107 -2.56 -13.08 -9.75
C PRO A 107 -1.92 -12.49 -8.49
N LEU A 108 -2.15 -11.21 -8.24
CA LEU A 108 -1.87 -10.56 -6.96
C LEU A 108 -2.93 -10.97 -5.92
N ASP A 109 -2.62 -10.78 -4.63
CA ASP A 109 -3.59 -10.89 -3.54
C ASP A 109 -4.43 -9.60 -3.40
N PHE A 110 -3.88 -8.44 -3.76
CA PHE A 110 -4.57 -7.15 -3.70
C PHE A 110 -4.01 -6.12 -4.71
N LEU A 111 -4.77 -5.06 -4.96
CA LEU A 111 -4.36 -3.88 -5.74
C LEU A 111 -5.01 -2.62 -5.15
N VAL A 112 -4.27 -1.51 -5.13
CA VAL A 112 -4.80 -0.14 -5.08
C VAL A 112 -4.67 0.46 -6.49
N VAL A 113 -5.76 0.97 -7.06
CA VAL A 113 -5.67 1.95 -8.16
C VAL A 113 -5.47 3.32 -7.51
N ALA A 114 -4.41 4.02 -7.92
CA ALA A 114 -3.90 5.23 -7.27
C ALA A 114 -3.75 6.38 -8.28
N ASP A 115 -4.73 6.55 -9.17
CA ASP A 115 -4.72 7.64 -10.17
C ASP A 115 -4.52 9.03 -9.52
N HIS A 116 -3.81 9.93 -10.23
CA HIS A 116 -3.53 11.29 -9.74
C HIS A 116 -4.80 12.07 -9.43
N SER A 117 -4.83 12.70 -8.26
CA SER A 117 -5.92 13.58 -7.83
C SER A 117 -6.15 14.74 -8.77
N ASP A 118 -5.13 15.28 -9.42
CA ASP A 118 -5.24 16.54 -10.12
C ASP A 118 -5.67 16.36 -11.58
N ASN A 119 -6.88 16.82 -11.89
CA ASN A 119 -7.58 16.67 -13.18
C ASN A 119 -7.97 15.20 -13.54
N MET A 120 -8.10 14.34 -12.53
CA MET A 120 -8.55 12.93 -12.63
C MET A 120 -9.77 12.75 -13.54
N GLY A 121 -9.71 11.77 -14.45
CA GLY A 121 -10.83 11.40 -15.35
C GLY A 121 -11.00 12.28 -16.60
N PHE A 122 -10.16 13.30 -16.80
CA PHE A 122 -10.23 14.14 -18.01
C PHE A 122 -9.91 13.36 -19.31
N PHE A 123 -8.90 12.47 -19.30
CA PHE A 123 -8.44 11.80 -20.51
C PHE A 123 -9.44 10.79 -21.11
N PRO A 124 -10.14 9.94 -20.35
CA PRO A 124 -11.20 9.09 -20.88
C PRO A 124 -12.33 9.91 -21.52
N ASP A 125 -12.68 11.05 -20.93
CA ASP A 125 -13.74 11.93 -21.41
C ASP A 125 -13.34 12.71 -22.68
N LEU A 126 -12.07 13.10 -22.78
CA LEU A 126 -11.46 13.58 -24.01
C LEU A 126 -11.50 12.50 -25.10
N LEU A 127 -11.03 11.28 -24.82
CA LEU A 127 -10.99 10.17 -25.78
C LEU A 127 -12.38 9.76 -26.27
N ALA A 128 -13.38 9.79 -25.39
CA ALA A 128 -14.78 9.54 -25.71
C ALA A 128 -15.44 10.69 -26.51
N GLY A 129 -14.79 11.84 -26.63
CA GLY A 129 -15.32 13.01 -27.35
C GLY A 129 -16.58 13.57 -26.68
N LYS A 130 -16.61 13.65 -25.34
CA LYS A 130 -17.81 14.14 -24.64
C LYS A 130 -18.22 15.55 -25.10
N PRO A 131 -19.52 15.85 -25.27
CA PRO A 131 -20.00 17.14 -25.78
C PRO A 131 -19.44 18.36 -25.06
N GLU A 132 -19.21 18.25 -23.75
CA GLU A 132 -18.65 19.27 -22.89
C GLU A 132 -17.20 19.60 -23.25
N ILE A 133 -16.37 18.59 -23.54
CA ILE A 133 -14.98 18.76 -24.01
C ILE A 133 -14.97 19.34 -25.42
N LEU A 134 -15.86 18.87 -26.30
CA LEU A 134 -15.95 19.31 -27.69
C LEU A 134 -16.66 20.67 -27.87
N ALA A 135 -17.21 21.25 -26.81
CA ALA A 135 -17.75 22.61 -26.80
C ALA A 135 -16.63 23.66 -26.68
N ASP A 136 -15.52 23.32 -26.01
CA ASP A 136 -14.34 24.17 -25.96
C ASP A 136 -13.49 24.02 -27.25
N PRO A 137 -13.03 25.12 -27.88
CA PRO A 137 -12.21 25.04 -29.10
C PRO A 137 -10.85 24.34 -28.92
N THR A 138 -10.25 24.42 -27.73
CA THR A 138 -9.00 23.73 -27.38
C THR A 138 -9.25 22.25 -27.12
N GLY A 139 -10.29 21.92 -26.33
CA GLY A 139 -10.70 20.53 -26.08
C GLY A 139 -11.05 19.78 -27.37
N ARG A 140 -11.81 20.43 -28.27
CA ARG A 140 -12.06 19.93 -29.63
C ARG A 140 -10.79 19.71 -30.44
N ARG A 141 -9.87 20.68 -30.46
CA ARG A 141 -8.62 20.54 -31.23
C ARG A 141 -7.76 19.38 -30.72
N TRP A 142 -7.64 19.22 -29.41
CA TRP A 142 -6.93 18.07 -28.83
C TRP A 142 -7.60 16.75 -29.17
N TYR A 143 -8.92 16.67 -29.16
CA TYR A 143 -9.66 15.50 -29.64
C TYR A 143 -9.36 15.21 -31.12
N ASP A 144 -9.52 16.19 -32.00
CA ASP A 144 -9.30 16.04 -33.45
C ASP A 144 -7.84 15.63 -33.77
N MET A 145 -6.85 16.14 -33.01
CA MET A 145 -5.46 15.69 -33.07
C MET A 145 -5.31 14.21 -32.66
N VAL A 146 -5.88 13.79 -31.54
CA VAL A 146 -5.81 12.39 -31.07
C VAL A 146 -6.48 11.44 -32.06
N GLN A 147 -7.68 11.78 -32.57
CA GLN A 147 -8.41 10.97 -33.55
C GLN A 147 -7.72 10.89 -34.92
N SER A 148 -6.91 11.89 -35.28
CA SER A 148 -6.11 11.89 -36.52
C SER A 148 -4.73 11.21 -36.37
N GLY A 149 -4.37 10.74 -35.17
CA GLY A 149 -3.11 10.06 -34.88
C GLY A 149 -2.01 10.96 -34.32
N ASP A 150 -2.24 12.27 -34.21
CA ASP A 150 -1.31 13.24 -33.60
C ASP A 150 -1.46 13.36 -32.06
N GLY A 151 -1.81 12.24 -31.42
CA GLY A 151 -2.08 12.18 -29.98
C GLY A 151 -0.87 12.52 -29.11
N ALA A 152 0.35 12.27 -29.60
CA ALA A 152 1.58 12.62 -28.89
C ALA A 152 1.79 14.13 -28.80
N THR A 153 1.52 14.88 -29.87
CA THR A 153 1.58 16.36 -29.85
C THR A 153 0.48 16.93 -28.95
N ALA A 154 -0.73 16.38 -29.01
CA ALA A 154 -1.83 16.78 -28.13
C ALA A 154 -1.49 16.55 -26.65
N ALA A 155 -0.89 15.39 -26.31
CA ALA A 155 -0.43 15.09 -24.96
C ALA A 155 0.64 16.07 -24.45
N LEU A 156 1.66 16.38 -25.28
CA LEU A 156 2.69 17.36 -24.94
C LEU A 156 2.11 18.76 -24.71
N GLU A 157 1.13 19.18 -25.52
CA GLU A 157 0.42 20.44 -25.29
C GLU A 157 -0.42 20.42 -24.01
N ILE A 158 -1.13 19.32 -23.73
CA ILE A 158 -1.97 19.15 -22.53
C ILE A 158 -1.11 19.25 -21.26
N ILE A 159 -0.01 18.49 -21.19
CA ILE A 159 0.95 18.54 -20.07
C ILE A 159 1.55 19.96 -19.95
N SER A 160 1.97 20.55 -21.07
CA SER A 160 2.56 21.89 -21.09
C SER A 160 1.59 23.00 -20.66
N ALA A 161 0.29 22.87 -20.97
CA ALA A 161 -0.75 23.79 -20.51
C ALA A 161 -1.07 23.60 -19.03
N PHE A 162 -1.11 22.35 -18.55
CA PHE A 162 -1.41 22.02 -17.15
C PHE A 162 -0.29 22.50 -16.22
N SER A 163 0.96 22.09 -16.46
CA SER A 163 2.13 22.43 -15.64
C SER A 163 2.56 23.91 -15.71
N GLN A 164 1.88 24.75 -16.50
CA GLN A 164 2.16 26.19 -16.63
C GLN A 164 1.01 27.10 -16.20
N ASP A 165 -0.04 26.56 -15.56
CA ASP A 165 -1.26 27.29 -15.18
C ASP A 165 -1.94 28.00 -16.38
N LYS A 166 -2.04 27.25 -17.49
CA LYS A 166 -2.61 27.70 -18.78
C LYS A 166 -3.70 26.74 -19.30
N PHE A 167 -4.09 25.75 -18.50
CA PHE A 167 -5.11 24.80 -18.88
C PHE A 167 -6.48 25.51 -19.02
N PRO A 168 -7.28 25.23 -20.07
CA PRO A 168 -8.56 25.91 -20.25
C PRO A 168 -9.48 25.72 -19.04
N PRO A 169 -9.95 26.78 -18.35
CA PRO A 169 -10.75 26.62 -17.14
C PRO A 169 -12.09 25.89 -17.34
N ALA A 170 -12.61 25.86 -18.57
CA ALA A 170 -13.80 25.09 -18.95
C ALA A 170 -13.55 23.56 -19.02
N LEU A 171 -12.28 23.14 -19.03
CA LEU A 171 -11.85 21.74 -19.10
C LEU A 171 -11.26 21.22 -17.77
N LEU A 172 -11.14 22.06 -16.73
CA LEU A 172 -10.60 21.66 -15.43
C LEU A 172 -11.57 20.79 -14.63
N TYR A 173 -11.13 19.58 -14.29
CA TYR A 173 -11.86 18.63 -13.45
C TYR A 173 -11.45 18.89 -12.00
N THR A 174 -12.08 19.88 -11.38
CA THR A 174 -11.86 20.25 -9.97
C THR A 174 -12.72 19.40 -9.01
N PRO A 175 -12.36 19.29 -7.71
CA PRO A 175 -13.13 18.54 -6.72
C PRO A 175 -14.62 18.93 -6.62
N ASP A 176 -14.98 20.16 -6.96
CA ASP A 176 -16.38 20.59 -6.99
C ASP A 176 -17.14 20.21 -8.27
N SER A 177 -16.42 19.99 -9.38
CA SER A 177 -17.01 19.70 -10.68
C SER A 177 -17.75 18.35 -10.72
N ARG A 178 -18.77 18.25 -11.57
CA ARG A 178 -19.50 16.98 -11.77
C ARG A 178 -18.62 15.89 -12.38
N ALA A 179 -17.78 16.25 -13.34
CA ALA A 179 -16.99 15.27 -14.08
C ALA A 179 -15.93 14.60 -13.19
N TYR A 180 -15.28 15.36 -12.31
CA TYR A 180 -14.39 14.84 -11.29
C TYR A 180 -15.08 13.89 -10.31
N LYS A 181 -16.25 14.29 -9.80
CA LYS A 181 -17.08 13.45 -8.93
C LYS A 181 -17.42 12.12 -9.61
N SER A 182 -17.91 12.16 -10.85
CA SER A 182 -18.19 10.94 -11.61
C SER A 182 -16.96 10.12 -12.00
N ALA A 183 -15.76 10.70 -12.03
CA ALA A 183 -14.51 9.94 -12.15
C ALA A 183 -14.14 9.24 -10.83
N TRP A 184 -14.40 9.86 -9.68
CA TRP A 184 -14.22 9.25 -8.36
C TRP A 184 -15.25 8.14 -8.09
N ASP A 185 -16.52 8.40 -8.40
CA ASP A 185 -17.62 7.42 -8.33
C ASP A 185 -17.25 6.14 -9.10
N GLU A 186 -16.73 6.28 -10.33
CA GLU A 186 -16.30 5.18 -11.21
C GLU A 186 -15.05 4.43 -10.68
N THR A 187 -14.10 5.12 -10.03
CA THR A 187 -12.96 4.48 -9.34
C THR A 187 -13.42 3.68 -8.12
N ILE A 188 -14.40 4.19 -7.36
CA ILE A 188 -15.03 3.47 -6.24
C ILE A 188 -15.80 2.24 -6.75
N ASP A 189 -16.67 2.39 -7.74
CA ASP A 189 -17.47 1.30 -8.31
C ASP A 189 -16.57 0.19 -8.87
N ALA A 190 -15.51 0.53 -9.60
CA ALA A 190 -14.53 -0.43 -10.08
C ALA A 190 -13.83 -1.18 -8.93
N ALA A 191 -13.55 -0.51 -7.82
CA ALA A 191 -12.95 -1.13 -6.64
C ALA A 191 -13.93 -2.02 -5.87
N GLU A 192 -15.23 -1.67 -5.77
CA GLU A 192 -16.24 -2.54 -5.15
C GLU A 192 -16.53 -3.78 -6.01
N GLU A 193 -16.74 -3.61 -7.33
CA GLU A 193 -16.99 -4.72 -8.27
C GLU A 193 -15.83 -5.72 -8.29
N ALA A 194 -14.60 -5.26 -8.12
CA ALA A 194 -13.42 -6.10 -8.12
C ALA A 194 -13.14 -6.81 -6.79
N ASN A 195 -13.68 -6.32 -5.67
CA ASN A 195 -13.35 -6.76 -4.32
C ASN A 195 -14.00 -8.11 -3.99
N GLU A 196 -13.16 -9.14 -3.79
CA GLU A 196 -13.59 -10.50 -3.46
C GLU A 196 -12.96 -10.96 -2.14
N PRO A 197 -13.48 -10.53 -0.97
CA PRO A 197 -12.96 -10.87 0.35
C PRO A 197 -12.63 -12.36 0.52
N GLY A 198 -11.40 -12.65 0.96
CA GLY A 198 -10.81 -13.97 1.06
C GLY A 198 -10.08 -14.47 -0.20
N ARG A 199 -10.31 -13.84 -1.37
CA ARG A 199 -9.69 -14.19 -2.66
C ARG A 199 -8.79 -13.08 -3.20
N PHE A 200 -9.31 -11.87 -3.34
CA PHE A 200 -8.63 -10.70 -3.88
C PHE A 200 -9.19 -9.42 -3.24
N THR A 201 -8.32 -8.54 -2.74
CA THR A 201 -8.75 -7.24 -2.20
C THR A 201 -8.50 -6.12 -3.20
N ALA A 202 -9.57 -5.46 -3.66
CA ALA A 202 -9.49 -4.23 -4.44
C ALA A 202 -9.68 -3.03 -3.51
N PHE A 203 -8.64 -2.21 -3.33
CA PHE A 203 -8.66 -1.04 -2.46
C PHE A 203 -9.17 0.20 -3.18
N ILE A 204 -9.97 1.00 -2.48
CA ILE A 204 -10.24 2.38 -2.89
C ILE A 204 -9.03 3.22 -2.48
N GLY A 205 -8.54 4.06 -3.40
CA GLY A 205 -7.43 4.96 -3.18
C GLY A 205 -7.24 5.95 -4.33
N TYR A 206 -6.31 6.88 -4.16
CA TYR A 206 -5.87 7.86 -5.16
C TYR A 206 -4.48 8.38 -4.79
N GLU A 207 -3.80 9.09 -5.69
CA GLU A 207 -2.55 9.78 -5.37
C GLU A 207 -2.73 11.29 -5.23
N TRP A 208 -2.23 11.88 -4.15
CA TRP A 208 -2.11 13.33 -3.98
C TRP A 208 -0.79 13.83 -4.58
N THR A 209 -0.87 14.59 -5.68
CA THR A 209 0.22 14.76 -6.67
C THR A 209 1.08 16.03 -6.43
N SER A 210 1.69 16.17 -5.24
CA SER A 210 2.52 17.35 -4.90
C SER A 210 3.92 17.35 -5.53
N ASN A 211 4.08 18.06 -6.65
CA ASN A 211 5.33 18.13 -7.43
C ASN A 211 6.03 19.51 -7.44
N THR A 212 5.69 20.44 -6.54
CA THR A 212 6.10 21.87 -6.59
C THR A 212 7.60 22.09 -6.85
N GLY A 213 7.90 22.70 -8.00
CA GLY A 213 9.27 22.95 -8.48
C GLY A 213 9.96 21.70 -9.05
N GLY A 214 9.19 20.74 -9.57
CA GLY A 214 9.64 19.44 -10.07
C GLY A 214 9.95 18.40 -8.99
N ASN A 215 9.73 18.71 -7.71
CA ASN A 215 10.22 17.91 -6.58
C ASN A 215 9.16 16.95 -6.06
N ASN A 216 9.42 15.64 -6.07
CA ASN A 216 8.45 14.64 -5.62
C ASN A 216 8.09 14.77 -4.13
N LEU A 217 6.83 15.04 -3.84
CA LEU A 217 6.23 14.95 -2.51
C LEU A 217 4.86 14.25 -2.58
N HIS A 218 4.68 13.33 -3.51
CA HIS A 218 3.42 12.63 -3.72
C HIS A 218 3.06 11.71 -2.53
N ARG A 219 1.77 11.38 -2.37
CA ARG A 219 1.28 10.38 -1.41
C ARG A 219 0.10 9.59 -1.96
N ASN A 220 0.16 8.26 -1.82
CA ASN A 220 -0.95 7.38 -2.16
C ASN A 220 -1.86 7.29 -0.92
N VAL A 221 -3.08 7.78 -1.04
CA VAL A 221 -4.09 7.76 0.02
C VAL A 221 -4.93 6.49 -0.13
N ILE A 222 -4.90 5.63 0.88
CA ILE A 222 -5.57 4.32 0.87
C ILE A 222 -6.68 4.32 1.92
N PHE A 223 -7.88 3.91 1.53
CA PHE A 223 -9.04 3.79 2.40
C PHE A 223 -9.12 2.37 3.00
N ARG A 224 -9.39 2.28 4.30
CA ARG A 224 -9.69 1.01 4.99
C ARG A 224 -11.10 0.47 4.67
N ASP A 225 -11.98 1.40 4.31
CA ASP A 225 -13.43 1.22 4.23
C ASP A 225 -13.90 0.84 2.82
N ASN A 226 -15.21 0.85 2.61
CA ASN A 226 -15.85 0.63 1.32
C ASN A 226 -16.51 1.94 0.83
N ALA A 227 -17.19 1.86 -0.31
CA ALA A 227 -17.99 2.94 -0.89
C ALA A 227 -18.84 3.71 0.13
N ASP A 228 -19.47 3.04 1.11
CA ASP A 228 -20.38 3.62 2.11
C ASP A 228 -19.77 4.73 3.00
N LYS A 229 -18.44 4.88 2.97
CA LYS A 229 -17.72 6.03 3.54
C LYS A 229 -16.89 6.79 2.50
N ALA A 230 -16.30 6.10 1.54
CA ALA A 230 -15.42 6.72 0.55
C ALA A 230 -16.17 7.66 -0.41
N ASP A 231 -17.45 7.39 -0.71
CA ASP A 231 -18.32 8.26 -1.53
C ASP A 231 -18.63 9.61 -0.86
N GLN A 232 -18.47 9.69 0.46
CA GLN A 232 -18.77 10.89 1.24
C GLN A 232 -17.71 11.98 1.10
N VAL A 233 -16.57 11.71 0.47
CA VAL A 233 -15.52 12.68 0.17
C VAL A 233 -15.11 12.60 -1.29
N VAL A 234 -14.54 13.69 -1.79
CA VAL A 234 -13.78 13.70 -3.04
C VAL A 234 -12.29 13.78 -2.69
N PRO A 235 -11.39 13.18 -3.50
CA PRO A 235 -9.95 13.27 -3.32
C PRO A 235 -9.46 14.71 -3.14
N TYR A 236 -8.46 14.89 -2.28
CA TYR A 236 -7.78 16.17 -2.10
C TYR A 236 -6.80 16.40 -3.24
N THR A 237 -6.81 17.60 -3.82
CA THR A 237 -5.93 18.04 -4.91
C THR A 237 -4.77 18.90 -4.41
N VAL A 238 -3.80 19.23 -5.28
CA VAL A 238 -2.80 20.27 -5.00
C VAL A 238 -3.20 21.63 -5.57
N TYR A 239 -3.99 21.67 -6.64
CA TYR A 239 -4.57 22.92 -7.14
C TYR A 239 -5.78 23.38 -6.30
N PRO A 240 -6.02 24.70 -6.15
CA PRO A 240 -7.13 25.25 -5.37
C PRO A 240 -8.50 24.64 -5.73
N PRO A 241 -9.35 24.27 -4.75
CA PRO A 241 -9.26 24.56 -3.31
C PRO A 241 -8.30 23.65 -2.50
N GLY A 242 -7.51 22.82 -3.18
CA GLY A 242 -6.42 22.02 -2.62
C GLY A 242 -5.18 22.81 -2.20
N SER A 243 -4.11 22.08 -1.86
CA SER A 243 -2.82 22.60 -1.36
C SER A 243 -1.70 21.59 -1.64
N ASP A 244 -0.47 22.06 -1.87
CA ASP A 244 0.74 21.25 -2.03
C ASP A 244 1.46 20.95 -0.69
N ASN A 245 0.88 21.35 0.44
CA ASN A 245 1.44 21.12 1.77
C ASN A 245 0.91 19.80 2.38
N PRO A 246 1.77 18.83 2.78
CA PRO A 246 1.34 17.61 3.45
C PRO A 246 0.52 17.85 4.73
N ARG A 247 0.73 18.97 5.46
CA ARG A 247 -0.12 19.33 6.62
C ARG A 247 -1.57 19.56 6.23
N ASP A 248 -1.87 19.99 5.00
CA ASP A 248 -3.25 20.22 4.55
C ASP A 248 -3.91 18.93 4.05
N LEU A 249 -3.15 18.04 3.39
CA LEU A 249 -3.58 16.66 3.15
C LEU A 249 -3.93 15.95 4.47
N TRP A 250 -3.07 16.03 5.48
CA TRP A 250 -3.31 15.43 6.79
C TRP A 250 -4.55 16.00 7.51
N LYS A 251 -4.91 17.28 7.28
CA LYS A 251 -6.18 17.87 7.77
C LYS A 251 -7.40 17.33 7.01
N TRP A 252 -7.28 17.12 5.71
CA TRP A 252 -8.34 16.48 4.91
C TRP A 252 -8.54 15.02 5.37
N MET A 253 -7.46 14.29 5.67
CA MET A 253 -7.53 12.91 6.21
C MET A 253 -8.22 12.88 7.58
N ASP A 254 -7.89 13.82 8.48
CA ASP A 254 -8.56 13.92 9.79
C ASP A 254 -10.04 14.28 9.65
N ALA A 255 -10.38 15.16 8.71
CA ALA A 255 -11.76 15.51 8.38
C ALA A 255 -12.55 14.33 7.78
N TYR A 256 -11.91 13.43 7.02
CA TYR A 256 -12.54 12.18 6.58
C TYR A 256 -12.86 11.27 7.78
N GLU A 257 -11.87 10.97 8.63
CA GLU A 257 -12.09 10.10 9.81
C GLU A 257 -13.18 10.67 10.73
N ALA A 258 -13.11 11.98 11.02
CA ALA A 258 -14.07 12.68 11.88
C ALA A 258 -15.48 12.76 11.28
N LYS A 259 -15.62 12.79 9.95
CA LYS A 259 -16.92 12.81 9.25
C LYS A 259 -17.55 11.42 9.19
N THR A 260 -16.78 10.40 8.83
CA THR A 260 -17.32 9.09 8.40
C THR A 260 -17.15 7.99 9.45
N GLY A 261 -16.27 8.17 10.44
CA GLY A 261 -15.80 7.08 11.29
C GLY A 261 -15.04 6.00 10.51
N GLY A 262 -14.47 6.35 9.35
CA GLY A 262 -13.56 5.54 8.57
C GLY A 262 -12.10 5.69 9.00
N ASN A 263 -11.21 5.01 8.29
CA ASN A 263 -9.75 5.18 8.44
C ASN A 263 -9.07 5.29 7.07
N VAL A 264 -8.07 6.16 7.00
CA VAL A 264 -7.19 6.35 5.83
C VAL A 264 -5.73 6.38 6.28
N LEU A 265 -4.84 5.91 5.42
CA LEU A 265 -3.40 6.10 5.58
C LEU A 265 -2.81 6.72 4.31
N ALA A 266 -1.64 7.33 4.45
CA ALA A 266 -0.87 7.85 3.33
C ALA A 266 0.42 7.05 3.19
N ILE A 267 0.80 6.70 1.96
CA ILE A 267 2.12 6.15 1.64
C ILE A 267 2.87 7.18 0.81
N ALA A 268 3.96 7.72 1.37
CA ALA A 268 4.88 8.56 0.61
C ALA A 268 5.84 7.69 -0.21
N HIS A 269 6.26 8.17 -1.38
CA HIS A 269 7.10 7.43 -2.32
C HIS A 269 8.16 8.32 -3.00
N ASN A 270 9.18 7.72 -3.64
CA ASN A 270 10.29 8.38 -4.35
C ASN A 270 10.86 9.63 -3.68
N GLY A 271 11.35 9.46 -2.45
CA GLY A 271 12.22 10.47 -1.85
C GLY A 271 13.45 10.79 -2.70
N ASN A 272 13.95 9.81 -3.50
CA ASN A 272 15.04 9.98 -4.46
C ASN A 272 14.78 11.04 -5.56
N LEU A 273 13.52 11.44 -5.79
CA LEU A 273 13.16 12.51 -6.76
C LEU A 273 12.64 13.80 -6.07
N SER A 274 12.81 13.92 -4.76
CA SER A 274 12.33 15.07 -3.95
C SER A 274 13.32 16.24 -3.86
N ASN A 275 14.56 16.05 -4.33
CA ASN A 275 15.73 16.91 -4.08
C ASN A 275 15.86 17.32 -2.60
N GLY A 276 15.77 16.32 -1.73
CA GLY A 276 15.97 16.44 -0.29
C GLY A 276 14.74 16.94 0.50
N ARG A 277 13.55 16.91 -0.10
CA ARG A 277 12.31 17.40 0.54
C ARG A 277 11.48 16.30 1.21
N MET A 278 11.72 15.02 0.94
CA MET A 278 10.86 13.93 1.42
C MET A 278 11.01 13.66 2.92
N PHE A 279 12.23 13.67 3.45
CA PHE A 279 12.54 13.44 4.87
C PHE A 279 13.24 14.65 5.51
N PRO A 280 12.54 15.80 5.59
CA PRO A 280 13.11 17.07 6.01
C PRO A 280 13.63 17.06 7.46
N MET A 281 14.55 17.99 7.74
CA MET A 281 14.85 18.45 9.12
C MET A 281 14.35 19.89 9.36
N ILE A 282 14.06 20.63 8.29
CA ILE A 282 13.46 21.96 8.24
C ILE A 282 12.15 21.83 7.46
N GLU A 283 11.02 22.32 8.00
CA GLU A 283 9.71 22.08 7.40
C GLU A 283 9.58 22.73 6.01
N PRO A 284 9.26 21.98 4.94
CA PRO A 284 9.14 22.52 3.59
C PRO A 284 8.15 23.68 3.50
N GLY A 285 8.53 24.75 2.77
CA GLY A 285 7.77 26.00 2.73
C GLY A 285 8.01 26.92 3.94
N THR A 286 8.91 26.56 4.85
CA THR A 286 9.32 27.38 6.01
C THR A 286 10.84 27.35 6.20
N ASP A 287 11.37 28.29 6.96
CA ASP A 287 12.76 28.30 7.44
C ASP A 287 12.90 27.74 8.88
N LYS A 288 11.96 26.89 9.34
CA LYS A 288 11.88 26.41 10.73
C LYS A 288 12.22 24.92 10.87
N PRO A 289 12.91 24.49 11.94
CA PRO A 289 13.00 23.08 12.29
C PRO A 289 11.61 22.45 12.48
N LEU A 290 11.51 21.15 12.22
CA LEU A 290 10.28 20.39 12.49
C LEU A 290 9.87 20.52 13.96
N ASP A 291 8.57 20.72 14.20
CA ASP A 291 7.98 20.73 15.54
C ASP A 291 7.35 19.38 15.91
N ARG A 292 6.92 19.28 17.18
CA ARG A 292 6.31 18.07 17.72
C ARG A 292 4.97 17.75 17.06
N GLU A 293 4.23 18.77 16.60
CA GLU A 293 2.96 18.60 15.88
C GLU A 293 3.20 17.93 14.51
N TYR A 294 4.21 18.37 13.74
CA TYR A 294 4.63 17.70 12.52
C TYR A 294 5.02 16.25 12.80
N ALA A 295 5.80 16.02 13.85
CA ALA A 295 6.29 14.68 14.21
C ALA A 295 5.14 13.71 14.56
N GLU A 296 4.17 14.15 15.35
CA GLU A 296 2.98 13.36 15.71
C GLU A 296 2.05 13.15 14.51
N THR A 297 1.78 14.21 13.73
CA THR A 297 0.86 14.14 12.60
C THR A 297 1.40 13.24 11.49
N ARG A 298 2.69 13.33 11.16
CA ARG A 298 3.32 12.44 10.18
C ARG A 298 3.35 10.99 10.67
N ALA A 299 3.65 10.76 11.95
CA ALA A 299 3.66 9.42 12.54
C ALA A 299 2.24 8.79 12.66
N LYS A 300 1.17 9.58 12.66
CA LYS A 300 -0.22 9.10 12.50
C LYS A 300 -0.46 8.62 11.07
N TRP A 301 -0.23 9.47 10.07
CA TRP A 301 -0.74 9.23 8.71
C TRP A 301 0.22 8.46 7.79
N GLU A 302 1.52 8.78 7.83
CA GLU A 302 2.53 8.17 6.96
C GLU A 302 3.13 6.93 7.63
N ARG A 303 2.30 5.90 7.77
CA ARG A 303 2.64 4.63 8.41
C ARG A 303 3.64 3.81 7.58
N LEU A 304 3.61 3.95 6.27
CA LEU A 304 4.48 3.25 5.32
C LEU A 304 5.23 4.23 4.40
N TYR A 305 6.36 3.78 3.90
CA TYR A 305 7.10 4.39 2.80
C TYR A 305 7.33 3.36 1.68
N GLU A 306 7.14 3.80 0.44
CA GLU A 306 7.52 3.04 -0.75
C GLU A 306 9.01 3.25 -1.02
N ALA A 307 9.79 2.21 -0.76
CA ALA A 307 11.24 2.22 -0.85
C ALA A 307 11.78 1.81 -2.23
N THR A 308 10.96 1.22 -3.10
CA THR A 308 11.39 0.76 -4.44
C THR A 308 10.23 0.69 -5.42
N GLN A 309 10.46 1.16 -6.65
CA GLN A 309 9.50 1.17 -7.75
C GLN A 309 10.22 1.39 -9.10
N ILE A 310 9.48 1.56 -10.20
CA ILE A 310 10.05 1.69 -11.56
C ILE A 310 11.01 2.90 -11.73
N LYS A 311 10.79 4.02 -11.01
CA LYS A 311 11.67 5.21 -10.97
C LYS A 311 12.87 5.04 -10.00
N GLY A 312 13.45 3.84 -10.00
CA GLY A 312 14.61 3.45 -9.21
C GLY A 312 14.37 3.15 -7.73
N ASP A 313 15.40 2.62 -7.08
CA ASP A 313 15.38 2.30 -5.65
C ASP A 313 15.63 3.53 -4.76
N GLY A 314 15.04 3.51 -3.56
CA GLY A 314 15.07 4.56 -2.56
C GLY A 314 15.38 4.05 -1.14
N GLU A 315 15.85 2.81 -0.96
CA GLU A 315 16.25 2.28 0.35
C GLU A 315 17.53 2.96 0.85
N THR A 316 18.56 3.00 -0.01
CA THR A 316 19.90 3.54 0.30
C THR A 316 20.63 4.02 -0.97
N HIS A 317 21.82 4.60 -0.80
CA HIS A 317 22.65 5.13 -1.90
C HIS A 317 24.14 4.92 -1.59
N PRO A 318 25.06 4.78 -2.58
CA PRO A 318 26.47 4.44 -2.32
C PRO A 318 27.23 5.51 -1.52
N PHE A 319 26.88 6.78 -1.71
CA PHE A 319 27.41 7.90 -0.92
C PHE A 319 27.04 7.82 0.58
N LEU A 320 25.89 7.21 0.89
CA LEU A 320 25.35 7.10 2.25
C LEU A 320 25.78 5.79 2.94
N SER A 321 25.88 4.70 2.17
CA SER A 321 26.30 3.37 2.62
C SER A 321 27.56 2.85 1.87
N PRO A 322 28.72 3.54 1.93
CA PRO A 322 29.91 3.20 1.13
C PRO A 322 30.60 1.87 1.49
N ASN A 323 30.07 1.13 2.47
CA ASN A 323 30.55 -0.19 2.89
C ASN A 323 29.54 -1.32 2.58
N ASP A 324 28.41 -1.01 1.92
CA ASP A 324 27.41 -1.99 1.52
C ASP A 324 27.45 -2.18 -0.01
N GLU A 325 27.80 -3.40 -0.44
CA GLU A 325 27.99 -3.74 -1.86
C GLU A 325 26.67 -3.77 -2.66
N PHE A 326 25.52 -3.66 -2.00
CA PHE A 326 24.19 -3.53 -2.63
C PHE A 326 23.63 -2.12 -2.59
N ALA A 327 24.41 -1.12 -2.15
CA ALA A 327 23.94 0.25 -2.08
C ALA A 327 23.80 0.96 -3.44
N ASP A 328 24.26 0.32 -4.53
CA ASP A 328 24.14 0.79 -5.93
C ASP A 328 23.23 -0.15 -6.74
N PHE A 329 21.98 -0.29 -6.29
CA PHE A 329 20.95 -1.10 -6.96
C PHE A 329 19.89 -0.16 -7.54
N GLU A 330 19.71 -0.18 -8.87
CA GLU A 330 18.65 0.56 -9.57
C GLU A 330 18.61 2.07 -9.22
N THR A 331 19.77 2.68 -8.99
CA THR A 331 19.92 4.03 -8.44
C THR A 331 19.39 5.12 -9.38
N TRP A 332 18.40 5.90 -8.95
CA TRP A 332 17.92 7.12 -9.64
C TRP A 332 18.27 8.38 -8.86
N ASP A 333 19.41 9.00 -9.19
CA ASP A 333 19.97 10.14 -8.44
C ASP A 333 20.24 11.41 -9.29
N LYS A 334 19.94 11.44 -10.60
CA LYS A 334 20.37 12.57 -11.47
C LYS A 334 19.74 13.93 -11.12
N GLY A 335 18.57 13.94 -10.48
CA GLY A 335 17.83 15.17 -10.12
C GLY A 335 16.46 14.92 -9.52
N ASN A 336 15.54 15.85 -9.78
CA ASN A 336 14.11 15.78 -9.46
C ASN A 336 13.29 15.21 -10.64
N LEU A 337 11.95 15.12 -10.51
CA LEU A 337 11.04 14.40 -11.43
C LEU A 337 11.22 14.77 -12.91
N ASP A 338 11.24 16.06 -13.22
CA ASP A 338 11.37 16.62 -14.57
C ASP A 338 12.82 16.92 -14.96
N LEU A 339 13.77 16.52 -14.10
CA LEU A 339 15.20 16.83 -14.21
C LEU A 339 15.47 18.35 -14.37
N SER A 340 14.60 19.23 -13.87
CA SER A 340 14.78 20.70 -13.91
C SER A 340 15.87 21.19 -12.95
N VAL A 341 16.12 20.45 -11.87
CA VAL A 341 17.13 20.73 -10.84
C VAL A 341 18.00 19.49 -10.62
N LYS A 342 19.30 19.61 -10.89
CA LYS A 342 20.28 18.55 -10.63
C LYS A 342 20.41 18.25 -9.14
N LYS A 343 20.66 16.98 -8.84
CA LYS A 343 20.98 16.51 -7.49
C LYS A 343 22.30 17.10 -6.99
N THR A 344 22.43 17.24 -5.68
CA THR A 344 23.71 17.43 -5.00
C THR A 344 23.82 16.46 -3.80
N PRO A 345 25.03 16.07 -3.36
CA PRO A 345 25.20 15.04 -2.33
C PRO A 345 24.54 15.38 -0.98
N GLU A 346 24.37 16.67 -0.68
CA GLU A 346 23.76 17.16 0.55
C GLU A 346 22.26 16.82 0.65
N MET A 347 21.59 16.65 -0.50
CA MET A 347 20.16 16.31 -0.59
C MET A 347 19.88 14.87 -0.14
N LEU A 348 20.75 13.93 -0.55
CA LEU A 348 20.53 12.48 -0.49
C LEU A 348 20.12 11.97 0.90
N GLN A 349 20.66 12.55 1.98
CA GLN A 349 20.34 12.16 3.36
C GLN A 349 18.88 12.43 3.77
N TYR A 350 18.13 13.19 2.98
CA TYR A 350 16.72 13.52 3.18
C TYR A 350 15.82 12.85 2.13
N GLU A 351 16.34 11.85 1.41
CA GLU A 351 15.70 11.19 0.26
C GLU A 351 15.61 9.66 0.39
N TYR A 352 16.59 9.02 1.03
CA TYR A 352 16.69 7.55 1.11
C TYR A 352 16.28 7.01 2.48
N ALA A 353 15.58 5.88 2.50
CA ALA A 353 14.90 5.33 3.68
C ALA A 353 15.83 5.07 4.88
N ARG A 354 17.05 4.55 4.65
CA ARG A 354 18.01 4.29 5.73
C ARG A 354 18.47 5.57 6.45
N GLU A 355 18.67 6.68 5.74
CA GLU A 355 18.97 7.97 6.40
C GLU A 355 17.72 8.62 7.01
N ALA A 356 16.54 8.42 6.42
CA ALA A 356 15.28 8.84 7.03
C ALA A 356 15.11 8.21 8.43
N LEU A 357 15.33 6.89 8.56
CA LEU A 357 15.31 6.19 9.85
C LEU A 357 16.34 6.76 10.84
N LYS A 358 17.58 7.00 10.39
CA LYS A 358 18.64 7.62 11.22
C LYS A 358 18.32 9.06 11.64
N ASN A 359 17.71 9.85 10.77
CA ASN A 359 17.25 11.21 11.06
C ASN A 359 16.02 11.21 11.99
N GLY A 360 15.14 10.21 11.84
CA GLY A 360 14.02 9.95 12.72
C GLY A 360 14.44 9.78 14.18
N LEU A 361 15.51 9.01 14.44
CA LEU A 361 16.09 8.87 15.79
C LEU A 361 16.64 10.18 16.36
N LYS A 362 17.19 11.08 15.52
CA LYS A 362 17.63 12.42 15.95
C LYS A 362 16.44 13.29 16.34
N LEU A 363 15.36 13.22 15.57
CA LEU A 363 14.10 13.94 15.83
C LEU A 363 13.40 13.39 17.07
N GLU A 364 13.38 12.08 17.27
CA GLU A 364 12.83 11.41 18.46
C GLU A 364 13.51 11.89 19.74
N ALA A 365 14.83 12.03 19.74
CA ALA A 365 15.60 12.57 20.86
C ALA A 365 15.34 14.06 21.16
N GLY A 366 14.87 14.85 20.18
CA GLY A 366 14.59 16.29 20.34
C GLY A 366 13.11 16.63 20.58
N LEU A 367 12.20 15.87 19.99
CA LEU A 367 10.74 16.13 19.98
C LEU A 367 9.94 15.10 20.82
N GLY A 368 10.58 14.01 21.23
CA GLY A 368 9.94 12.86 21.89
C GLY A 368 9.12 11.98 20.95
N VAL A 369 9.17 12.21 19.63
CA VAL A 369 8.38 11.52 18.61
C VAL A 369 9.19 11.39 17.32
N ASN A 370 9.09 10.24 16.66
CA ASN A 370 9.83 9.90 15.44
C ASN A 370 8.92 9.94 14.20
N PRO A 371 9.00 10.97 13.33
CA PRO A 371 8.18 11.04 12.11
C PRO A 371 8.55 10.01 11.05
N TYR A 372 9.73 9.41 11.12
CA TYR A 372 10.29 8.51 10.08
C TYR A 372 10.31 7.05 10.53
N LYS A 373 9.42 6.70 11.46
CA LYS A 373 9.23 5.36 12.02
C LYS A 373 8.21 4.56 11.21
N PHE A 374 8.43 4.48 9.90
CA PHE A 374 7.54 3.82 8.93
C PHE A 374 7.89 2.33 8.73
N GLY A 375 6.94 1.57 8.20
CA GLY A 375 7.22 0.29 7.53
C GLY A 375 7.61 0.52 6.07
N MET A 376 8.21 -0.48 5.42
CA MET A 376 8.61 -0.36 4.01
C MET A 376 7.79 -1.30 3.12
N ILE A 377 7.52 -0.84 1.90
CA ILE A 377 6.95 -1.62 0.79
C ILE A 377 7.66 -1.24 -0.53
N GLY A 378 7.44 -2.01 -1.59
CA GLY A 378 7.59 -1.55 -2.97
C GLY A 378 6.21 -1.49 -3.63
N SER A 379 6.09 -0.85 -4.78
CA SER A 379 4.87 -0.81 -5.62
C SER A 379 5.25 -0.30 -7.01
N THR A 380 4.38 -0.42 -8.02
CA THR A 380 4.86 -0.31 -9.41
C THR A 380 5.02 1.12 -9.90
N ASP A 381 4.05 1.99 -9.61
CA ASP A 381 3.83 3.26 -10.30
C ASP A 381 3.72 3.09 -11.82
N ALA A 382 3.17 1.97 -12.30
CA ALA A 382 3.02 1.81 -13.73
C ALA A 382 1.89 2.74 -14.25
N HIS A 383 2.23 3.66 -15.15
CA HIS A 383 1.31 4.53 -15.89
C HIS A 383 0.81 3.84 -17.18
N THR A 384 0.40 2.57 -17.02
CA THR A 384 -0.03 1.66 -18.10
C THR A 384 -1.35 0.95 -17.76
N GLY A 385 -1.81 1.03 -16.51
CA GLY A 385 -2.84 0.15 -15.95
C GLY A 385 -2.36 -1.29 -15.69
N LEU A 386 -1.05 -1.58 -15.79
CA LEU A 386 -0.47 -2.92 -15.68
C LEU A 386 0.59 -2.98 -14.57
N ALA A 387 0.24 -3.58 -13.43
CA ALA A 387 1.17 -3.88 -12.33
C ALA A 387 2.16 -5.03 -12.70
N ALA A 388 3.01 -4.80 -13.69
CA ALA A 388 3.76 -5.82 -14.43
C ALA A 388 5.28 -5.61 -14.35
N VAL A 389 5.89 -6.03 -13.23
CA VAL A 389 7.32 -5.77 -12.92
C VAL A 389 8.27 -6.96 -13.12
N ALA A 390 7.77 -8.13 -13.55
CA ALA A 390 8.67 -9.25 -13.83
C ALA A 390 9.45 -8.99 -15.12
N GLU A 391 10.76 -9.15 -15.12
CA GLU A 391 11.66 -8.88 -16.27
C GLU A 391 11.22 -9.54 -17.58
N ASP A 392 10.69 -10.77 -17.52
CA ASP A 392 10.18 -11.52 -18.67
C ASP A 392 8.81 -11.05 -19.17
N ASN A 393 8.22 -10.05 -18.50
CA ASN A 393 6.87 -9.53 -18.70
C ASN A 393 6.78 -8.02 -18.34
N TYR A 394 7.86 -7.25 -18.51
CA TYR A 394 7.95 -5.85 -18.07
C TYR A 394 7.47 -4.86 -19.14
N PHE A 395 6.34 -4.20 -18.87
CA PHE A 395 5.63 -3.31 -19.81
C PHE A 395 6.05 -1.82 -19.74
N GLY A 396 7.06 -1.47 -18.94
CA GLY A 396 7.59 -0.09 -18.88
C GLY A 396 6.81 0.84 -17.94
N LYS A 397 7.39 2.01 -17.64
CA LYS A 397 6.78 3.03 -16.77
C LYS A 397 5.49 3.63 -17.34
N THR A 398 5.38 3.80 -18.65
CA THR A 398 4.24 4.45 -19.31
C THR A 398 3.87 3.74 -20.62
N SER A 399 2.66 3.94 -21.13
CA SER A 399 2.20 3.24 -22.35
C SER A 399 2.98 3.55 -23.63
N ALA A 400 3.75 4.64 -23.70
CA ALA A 400 4.71 4.90 -24.78
C ALA A 400 5.91 3.93 -24.78
N MET A 401 6.13 3.23 -23.67
CA MET A 401 7.32 2.44 -23.32
C MET A 401 7.02 0.93 -23.26
N GLU A 402 5.77 0.56 -23.60
CA GLU A 402 5.32 -0.82 -23.78
C GLU A 402 6.12 -1.53 -24.87
N PRO A 403 6.22 -2.88 -24.86
CA PRO A 403 7.20 -3.63 -25.65
C PRO A 403 7.21 -3.28 -27.14
N ASN A 404 8.26 -2.58 -27.58
CA ASN A 404 8.52 -2.20 -28.97
C ASN A 404 10.03 -2.28 -29.29
N PRO A 405 10.44 -2.42 -30.56
CA PRO A 405 11.86 -2.58 -30.93
C PRO A 405 12.76 -1.40 -30.56
N GLU A 406 12.20 -0.18 -30.46
CA GLU A 406 12.95 1.05 -30.25
C GLU A 406 13.09 1.45 -28.77
N ARG A 407 12.34 0.86 -27.82
CA ARG A 407 12.22 1.31 -26.41
C ARG A 407 13.56 1.63 -25.73
N LEU A 408 14.55 0.75 -25.88
CA LEU A 408 15.89 0.90 -25.29
C LEU A 408 16.69 2.13 -25.80
N THR A 409 16.21 2.85 -26.80
CA THR A 409 16.87 4.04 -27.38
C THR A 409 16.21 5.38 -27.02
N LYS A 410 15.07 5.34 -26.31
CA LYS A 410 14.23 6.52 -26.07
C LYS A 410 14.55 7.22 -24.74
N PRO A 411 14.44 8.56 -24.68
CA PRO A 411 14.47 9.29 -23.42
C PRO A 411 13.16 9.05 -22.64
N PHE A 412 13.29 8.71 -21.36
CA PHE A 412 12.20 8.78 -20.38
C PHE A 412 11.94 10.24 -19.97
N VAL A 413 13.01 10.95 -19.61
CA VAL A 413 13.01 12.39 -19.27
C VAL A 413 14.22 13.04 -19.93
N GLU A 414 14.01 14.14 -20.64
CA GLU A 414 15.07 14.93 -21.27
C GLU A 414 14.94 16.40 -20.86
N SER A 415 16.04 17.00 -20.41
CA SER A 415 16.09 18.42 -20.04
C SER A 415 17.47 19.02 -20.34
N LYS A 416 17.60 20.34 -20.23
CA LYS A 416 18.88 21.07 -20.32
C LYS A 416 19.97 20.54 -19.37
N ASN A 417 19.60 19.76 -18.35
CA ASN A 417 20.50 19.21 -17.34
C ASN A 417 21.05 17.81 -17.72
N GLY A 418 20.36 17.07 -18.59
CA GLY A 418 20.73 15.71 -18.99
C GLY A 418 19.52 14.90 -19.46
N THR A 419 19.72 13.58 -19.56
CA THR A 419 18.71 12.62 -20.02
C THR A 419 18.66 11.43 -19.06
N ILE A 420 17.44 10.96 -18.78
CA ILE A 420 17.16 9.61 -18.27
C ILE A 420 16.54 8.84 -19.43
N PHE A 421 17.02 7.64 -19.72
CA PHE A 421 16.53 6.78 -20.81
C PHE A 421 15.55 5.71 -20.29
N GLU A 422 14.70 5.16 -21.16
CA GLU A 422 13.76 4.09 -20.78
C GLU A 422 14.47 2.84 -20.24
N TRP A 423 15.68 2.52 -20.72
CA TRP A 423 16.47 1.38 -20.21
C TRP A 423 16.99 1.58 -18.78
N GLU A 424 16.95 2.81 -18.27
CA GLU A 424 17.27 3.10 -16.87
C GLU A 424 16.05 2.90 -15.95
N THR A 425 14.85 2.62 -16.49
CA THR A 425 13.65 2.31 -15.68
C THR A 425 13.66 0.84 -15.23
N SER A 426 13.38 0.60 -13.96
CA SER A 426 13.56 -0.69 -13.30
C SER A 426 12.32 -1.59 -13.38
N GLY A 427 12.50 -2.90 -13.52
CA GLY A 427 11.44 -3.89 -13.27
C GLY A 427 11.16 -4.06 -11.77
N SER A 428 10.66 -3.01 -11.10
CA SER A 428 10.54 -3.00 -9.63
C SER A 428 9.15 -2.67 -9.09
N GLY A 429 8.67 -3.49 -8.15
CA GLY A 429 7.79 -3.06 -7.05
C GLY A 429 6.56 -3.94 -6.78
N TYR A 430 6.56 -4.64 -5.63
CA TYR A 430 5.33 -5.11 -4.96
C TYR A 430 5.42 -4.92 -3.44
N ALA A 431 4.26 -4.77 -2.81
CA ALA A 431 4.08 -4.70 -1.37
C ALA A 431 3.80 -6.10 -0.84
N ALA A 432 4.62 -6.58 0.10
CA ALA A 432 4.37 -7.80 0.85
C ALA A 432 3.84 -7.47 2.24
N VAL A 433 2.63 -7.96 2.57
CA VAL A 433 1.88 -7.57 3.77
C VAL A 433 1.48 -8.79 4.58
N TRP A 434 1.87 -8.84 5.86
CA TRP A 434 1.48 -9.93 6.78
C TRP A 434 0.06 -9.76 7.33
N ALA A 435 -0.94 -9.83 6.44
CA ALA A 435 -2.35 -9.79 6.81
C ALA A 435 -2.84 -11.15 7.37
N LYS A 436 -3.82 -11.10 8.29
CA LYS A 436 -4.42 -12.33 8.86
C LYS A 436 -5.36 -13.03 7.88
N GLU A 437 -6.00 -12.24 7.04
CA GLU A 437 -7.00 -12.61 6.04
C GLU A 437 -6.79 -11.72 4.80
N ASN A 438 -7.29 -12.12 3.63
CA ASN A 438 -7.27 -11.27 2.44
C ASN A 438 -8.54 -10.40 2.40
N THR A 439 -8.55 -9.31 3.18
CA THR A 439 -9.63 -8.32 3.21
C THR A 439 -9.05 -6.91 3.35
N ARG A 440 -9.77 -5.87 2.88
CA ARG A 440 -9.37 -4.45 3.04
C ARG A 440 -8.95 -4.15 4.47
N GLN A 441 -9.77 -4.58 5.43
CA GLN A 441 -9.53 -4.36 6.85
C GLN A 441 -8.27 -5.09 7.34
N ALA A 442 -8.13 -6.40 7.09
CA ALA A 442 -7.01 -7.18 7.62
C ALA A 442 -5.65 -6.83 6.97
N ILE A 443 -5.67 -6.29 5.74
CA ILE A 443 -4.49 -5.76 5.04
C ILE A 443 -4.15 -4.35 5.51
N PHE A 444 -5.13 -3.44 5.60
CA PHE A 444 -4.91 -2.10 6.13
C PHE A 444 -4.38 -2.14 7.57
N ASP A 445 -4.99 -2.97 8.44
CA ASP A 445 -4.53 -3.19 9.82
C ASP A 445 -3.10 -3.77 9.90
N ALA A 446 -2.58 -4.34 8.80
CA ALA A 446 -1.22 -4.84 8.68
C ALA A 446 -0.25 -3.76 8.15
N MET A 447 -0.70 -2.92 7.22
CA MET A 447 0.01 -1.71 6.78
C MET A 447 0.18 -0.70 7.93
N GLU A 448 -0.89 -0.41 8.68
CA GLU A 448 -0.89 0.54 9.81
C GLU A 448 0.09 0.12 10.92
N ARG A 449 0.11 -1.18 11.26
CA ARG A 449 1.07 -1.75 12.23
C ARG A 449 2.45 -2.07 11.64
N ARG A 450 2.69 -1.70 10.37
CA ARG A 450 3.97 -1.77 9.66
C ARG A 450 4.51 -3.18 9.45
N GLU A 451 3.65 -4.20 9.46
CA GLU A 451 4.04 -5.60 9.32
C GLU A 451 4.21 -5.97 7.83
N THR A 452 5.09 -5.23 7.16
CA THR A 452 5.27 -5.22 5.70
C THR A 452 6.74 -5.26 5.31
N TYR A 453 7.02 -5.66 4.07
CA TYR A 453 8.33 -5.50 3.45
C TYR A 453 8.21 -5.19 1.96
N ALA A 454 9.27 -4.57 1.43
CA ALA A 454 9.43 -4.30 0.01
C ALA A 454 9.92 -5.55 -0.74
N THR A 455 9.55 -5.64 -2.02
CA THR A 455 10.20 -6.52 -2.99
C THR A 455 10.15 -5.85 -4.36
N THR A 456 11.18 -6.07 -5.17
CA THR A 456 11.23 -5.63 -6.57
C THR A 456 10.27 -6.43 -7.47
N GLY A 457 9.74 -7.56 -7.02
CA GLY A 457 8.89 -8.42 -7.85
C GLY A 457 8.86 -9.89 -7.41
N PRO A 458 10.00 -10.48 -7.03
CA PRO A 458 10.04 -11.84 -6.47
C PRO A 458 9.23 -11.94 -5.17
N ARG A 459 8.24 -12.84 -5.16
CA ARG A 459 7.32 -13.04 -4.04
C ARG A 459 7.91 -14.00 -3.01
N MET A 460 9.10 -13.64 -2.52
CA MET A 460 9.80 -14.32 -1.43
C MET A 460 9.02 -14.13 -0.12
N VAL A 461 8.93 -15.18 0.70
CA VAL A 461 8.32 -15.09 2.04
C VAL A 461 9.41 -14.71 3.03
N VAL A 462 9.29 -13.57 3.70
CA VAL A 462 10.28 -13.08 4.68
C VAL A 462 9.62 -12.75 6.01
N TRP A 463 10.12 -13.36 7.08
CA TRP A 463 9.85 -13.00 8.46
C TRP A 463 11.14 -12.54 9.14
N LEU A 464 11.03 -11.44 9.88
CA LEU A 464 12.02 -10.96 10.85
C LEU A 464 11.27 -10.71 12.16
N PHE A 465 11.79 -11.24 13.25
CA PHE A 465 11.34 -10.95 14.61
C PHE A 465 12.53 -10.49 15.47
N GLY A 466 12.30 -9.48 16.32
CA GLY A 466 13.26 -9.02 17.33
C GLY A 466 12.78 -9.33 18.75
N GLY A 467 13.69 -9.72 19.64
CA GLY A 467 13.38 -10.03 21.04
C GLY A 467 14.62 -10.16 21.91
N PHE A 468 14.47 -10.59 23.16
CA PHE A 468 15.58 -10.75 24.12
C PHE A 468 15.77 -12.19 24.61
N ASP A 469 14.94 -13.13 24.10
CA ASP A 469 14.83 -14.51 24.59
C ASP A 469 14.87 -15.57 23.47
N PHE A 470 15.27 -15.17 22.25
CA PHE A 470 15.56 -16.13 21.18
C PHE A 470 16.86 -16.90 21.43
N THR A 471 16.84 -18.21 21.16
CA THR A 471 17.99 -19.13 21.20
C THR A 471 18.26 -19.71 19.80
N ALA A 472 19.39 -20.41 19.62
CA ALA A 472 19.71 -21.06 18.35
C ALA A 472 18.66 -22.13 17.94
N ASP A 473 18.01 -22.79 18.90
CA ASP A 473 16.97 -23.79 18.64
C ASP A 473 15.68 -23.19 18.08
N ASP A 474 15.42 -21.90 18.32
CA ASP A 474 14.23 -21.22 17.80
C ASP A 474 14.23 -21.08 16.27
N ALA A 475 15.40 -21.14 15.63
CA ALA A 475 15.54 -21.21 14.18
C ALA A 475 15.27 -22.62 13.63
N ASN A 476 15.44 -23.67 14.44
CA ASN A 476 15.33 -25.07 14.03
C ASN A 476 13.88 -25.61 14.08
N THR A 477 12.91 -24.80 13.65
CA THR A 477 11.47 -25.09 13.74
C THR A 477 10.76 -25.04 12.39
N ARG A 478 9.72 -25.85 12.22
CA ARG A 478 8.82 -25.80 11.05
C ARG A 478 7.77 -24.69 11.14
N THR A 479 7.72 -23.95 12.25
CA THR A 479 6.71 -22.91 12.50
C THR A 479 7.32 -21.66 13.16
N PRO A 480 8.25 -20.96 12.48
CA PRO A 480 9.00 -19.84 13.07
C PRO A 480 8.08 -18.71 13.58
N ALA A 481 6.95 -18.47 12.90
CA ALA A 481 5.91 -17.54 13.34
C ALA A 481 5.46 -17.76 14.81
N ILE A 482 5.22 -19.02 15.22
CA ILE A 482 4.77 -19.31 16.59
C ILE A 482 5.81 -18.84 17.60
N THR A 483 7.07 -19.13 17.34
CA THR A 483 8.20 -18.72 18.19
C THR A 483 8.36 -17.21 18.18
N GLY A 484 8.31 -16.59 16.99
CA GLY A 484 8.42 -15.16 16.76
C GLY A 484 7.39 -14.34 17.55
N TYR A 485 6.09 -14.57 17.33
CA TYR A 485 5.01 -13.88 18.03
C TYR A 485 4.89 -14.23 19.53
N THR A 486 5.60 -15.26 20.02
CA THR A 486 5.62 -15.62 21.46
C THR A 486 6.80 -14.97 22.20
N LYS A 487 7.98 -14.89 21.58
CA LYS A 487 9.23 -14.44 22.22
C LYS A 487 9.68 -13.02 21.84
N GLY A 488 9.06 -12.42 20.82
CA GLY A 488 9.48 -11.13 20.29
C GLY A 488 8.35 -10.38 19.58
N VAL A 489 8.73 -9.37 18.81
CA VAL A 489 7.85 -8.57 17.94
C VAL A 489 8.24 -8.77 16.47
N PRO A 490 7.28 -8.75 15.52
CA PRO A 490 7.59 -8.83 14.10
C PRO A 490 8.23 -7.53 13.60
N MET A 491 8.69 -7.54 12.34
CA MET A 491 9.02 -6.33 11.57
C MET A 491 7.96 -5.24 11.71
N GLY A 492 8.40 -3.98 11.81
CA GLY A 492 7.53 -2.83 12.06
C GLY A 492 6.98 -2.72 13.50
N GLY A 493 7.09 -3.77 14.31
CA GLY A 493 6.77 -3.75 15.74
C GLY A 493 7.87 -3.08 16.59
N ASP A 494 7.49 -2.65 17.78
CA ASP A 494 8.37 -1.95 18.71
C ASP A 494 8.94 -2.89 19.78
N LEU A 495 10.27 -2.91 19.92
CA LEU A 495 10.94 -3.61 21.02
C LEU A 495 10.60 -2.93 22.36
N ARG A 496 10.42 -3.75 23.40
CA ARG A 496 10.36 -3.26 24.79
C ARG A 496 11.75 -2.87 25.27
N ASP A 497 11.82 -2.17 26.40
CA ASP A 497 13.08 -1.88 27.09
C ASP A 497 13.90 -3.17 27.30
N ALA A 498 15.20 -3.10 27.00
CA ALA A 498 16.10 -4.23 27.13
C ALA A 498 16.32 -4.58 28.61
N PRO A 499 16.16 -5.84 29.03
CA PRO A 499 16.58 -6.27 30.38
C PRO A 499 18.07 -6.04 30.61
N ASP A 500 18.46 -5.71 31.84
CA ASP A 500 19.85 -5.37 32.20
C ASP A 500 20.87 -6.38 31.64
N GLY A 501 21.82 -5.86 30.84
CA GLY A 501 22.89 -6.66 30.24
C GLY A 501 22.48 -7.49 29.00
N LYS A 502 21.22 -7.44 28.54
CA LYS A 502 20.80 -8.10 27.29
C LYS A 502 20.94 -7.19 26.07
N ALA A 503 21.39 -7.77 24.96
CA ALA A 503 21.24 -7.22 23.62
C ALA A 503 20.04 -7.87 22.92
N PRO A 504 19.40 -7.20 21.94
CA PRO A 504 18.37 -7.83 21.13
C PRO A 504 18.96 -8.96 20.27
N SER A 505 18.22 -10.07 20.18
CA SER A 505 18.45 -11.17 19.25
C SER A 505 17.33 -11.21 18.20
N PHE A 506 17.64 -11.78 17.03
CA PHE A 506 16.74 -11.78 15.88
C PHE A 506 16.47 -13.19 15.39
N LEU A 507 15.20 -13.50 15.11
CA LEU A 507 14.76 -14.70 14.42
C LEU A 507 14.37 -14.32 12.99
N VAL A 508 15.17 -14.77 12.01
CA VAL A 508 14.88 -14.61 10.59
C VAL A 508 14.39 -15.94 10.04
N ALA A 509 13.33 -15.91 9.24
CA ALA A 509 12.88 -17.05 8.46
C ALA A 509 12.51 -16.60 7.05
N ALA A 510 13.13 -17.21 6.03
CA ALA A 510 12.93 -16.83 4.64
C ALA A 510 12.68 -18.07 3.77
N LEU A 511 11.78 -17.94 2.79
CA LEU A 511 11.60 -18.89 1.70
C LEU A 511 11.73 -18.15 0.38
N LYS A 512 12.46 -18.74 -0.57
CA LYS A 512 12.55 -18.22 -1.93
C LYS A 512 11.17 -18.15 -2.59
N ASP A 513 11.09 -17.35 -3.65
CA ASP A 513 9.97 -17.41 -4.58
C ASP A 513 9.89 -18.82 -5.21
N PRO A 514 8.75 -19.55 -5.14
CA PRO A 514 8.64 -20.91 -5.67
C PRO A 514 8.86 -21.01 -7.18
N ILE A 515 8.69 -19.93 -7.94
CA ILE A 515 8.94 -19.90 -9.40
C ILE A 515 10.16 -19.05 -9.80
N GLY A 516 10.84 -18.42 -8.83
CA GLY A 516 11.98 -17.53 -9.08
C GLY A 516 13.35 -18.17 -8.84
N ALA A 517 14.37 -17.31 -8.87
CA ALA A 517 15.75 -17.63 -8.51
C ALA A 517 15.87 -18.22 -7.08
N ASN A 518 17.04 -18.76 -6.75
CA ASN A 518 17.29 -19.29 -5.40
C ASN A 518 17.55 -18.16 -4.39
N LEU A 519 17.31 -18.44 -3.12
CA LEU A 519 17.67 -17.54 -2.03
C LEU A 519 19.13 -17.81 -1.66
N ASP A 520 20.05 -17.00 -2.19
CA ASP A 520 21.49 -17.22 -2.02
C ASP A 520 22.03 -16.73 -0.67
N ARG A 521 21.52 -15.59 -0.17
CA ARG A 521 21.73 -15.13 1.22
C ARG A 521 20.58 -14.26 1.71
N TYR A 522 20.54 -14.01 3.02
CA TYR A 522 19.89 -12.87 3.64
C TYR A 522 20.93 -12.11 4.48
N GLN A 523 20.80 -10.80 4.59
CA GLN A 523 21.76 -9.91 5.27
C GLN A 523 21.01 -9.01 6.25
N ILE A 524 21.60 -8.75 7.42
CA ILE A 524 21.09 -7.76 8.38
C ILE A 524 22.10 -6.61 8.38
N VAL A 525 21.68 -5.44 7.87
CA VAL A 525 22.45 -4.20 7.94
C VAL A 525 22.15 -3.50 9.28
N LYS A 526 23.14 -2.81 9.86
CA LYS A 526 23.07 -2.13 11.15
C LYS A 526 23.93 -0.87 11.15
#